data_AF-A0A1G1V0Z7-F1
#
_entry.id   AF-A0A1G1V0Z7-F1
#
_cell.length_a   1.000
_cell.length_b   1.000
_cell.length_c   1.000
_cell.angle_alpha   90.00
_cell.angle_beta   90.00
_cell.angle_gamma   90.00
#
_symmetry.space_group_name_H-M   'P 1'
#
loop_
_entity.id
_entity.type
_entity.pdbx_description
1 polymer ?
#
loop_
_entity_poly.entity_id
_entity_poly.type
_entity_poly.pdbx_seq_one_letter_code
_entity_poly.pdbx_strand_id
1 'polypeptide(L)'
;MYLYRILFGHYWLYGFNFGITKDAYQKSGGFNAHLNAMEDVELGKRVAKVGRIKYLPQLVVVFSGRRFQKGFIRGILSYVKLYWECFFLKDSKIDLSDVR
;
A
#
# COMPACT_ATOMS: atom_id res chain seq x y z
N MET A 1 1.78 -10.64 3.39
CA MET A 1 0.33 -10.66 3.71
C MET A 1 0.05 -11.09 5.14
N TYR A 2 0.38 -12.33 5.50
CA TYR A 2 0.01 -12.89 6.81
C TYR A 2 0.69 -12.17 7.99
N LEU A 3 2.00 -11.88 7.88
CA LEU A 3 2.71 -11.11 8.91
C LEU A 3 2.08 -9.74 9.14
N TYR A 4 1.79 -8.99 8.06
CA TYR A 4 1.12 -7.70 8.19
C TYR A 4 -0.26 -7.82 8.86
N ARG A 5 -1.05 -8.84 8.51
CA ARG A 5 -2.33 -9.10 9.18
C ARG A 5 -2.18 -9.36 10.67
N ILE A 6 -1.13 -10.08 11.10
CA ILE A 6 -0.87 -10.31 12.52
C ILE A 6 -0.57 -8.99 13.24
N LEU A 7 0.21 -8.10 12.60
CA LEU A 7 0.61 -6.82 13.20
C LEU A 7 -0.50 -5.75 13.21
N PHE A 8 -1.30 -5.67 12.14
CA PHE A 8 -2.26 -4.58 11.93
C PHE A 8 -3.73 -5.02 11.92
N GLY A 9 -4.01 -6.31 12.07
CA GLY A 9 -5.37 -6.86 12.13
C GLY A 9 -6.11 -6.95 10.79
N HIS A 10 -5.53 -6.44 9.69
CA HIS A 10 -6.12 -6.49 8.35
C HIS A 10 -5.09 -6.80 7.27
N TYR A 11 -5.55 -7.12 6.06
CA TYR A 11 -4.66 -7.33 4.92
C TYR A 11 -4.27 -6.00 4.26
N TRP A 12 -3.07 -6.00 3.69
CA TRP A 12 -2.49 -4.87 2.95
C TRP A 12 -3.14 -4.73 1.57
N LEU A 13 -3.52 -3.51 1.19
CA LEU A 13 -3.96 -3.21 -0.18
C LEU A 13 -2.73 -2.84 -1.03
N TYR A 14 -2.47 -3.58 -2.09
CA TYR A 14 -1.36 -3.31 -3.00
C TYR A 14 -1.87 -2.56 -4.20
N GLY A 15 -1.35 -1.37 -4.47
CA GLY A 15 -1.78 -0.51 -5.57
C GLY A 15 -1.78 -1.17 -6.95
N PHE A 16 -1.00 -2.23 -7.15
CA PHE A 16 -0.98 -2.99 -8.40
C PHE A 16 -2.09 -4.04 -8.55
N ASN A 17 -2.74 -4.47 -7.46
CA ASN A 17 -3.78 -5.49 -7.51
C ASN A 17 -4.65 -5.46 -6.25
N PHE A 18 -5.77 -4.74 -6.31
CA PHE A 18 -6.83 -4.78 -5.31
C PHE A 18 -8.18 -4.37 -5.91
N GLY A 19 -9.26 -4.67 -5.20
CA GLY A 19 -10.60 -4.18 -5.52
C GLY A 19 -11.35 -3.77 -4.25
N ILE A 20 -12.14 -2.69 -4.35
CA ILE A 20 -12.95 -2.18 -3.25
C ILE A 20 -14.36 -1.94 -3.77
N THR A 21 -15.37 -2.35 -3.01
CA THR A 21 -16.77 -2.01 -3.32
C THR A 21 -16.98 -0.50 -3.24
N LYS A 22 -17.80 0.08 -4.13
CA LYS A 22 -18.11 1.52 -4.14
C LYS A 22 -18.51 2.06 -2.77
N ASP A 23 -19.39 1.35 -2.06
CA ASP A 23 -19.87 1.73 -0.72
C ASP A 23 -18.72 1.86 0.29
N ALA A 24 -17.86 0.84 0.40
CA ALA A 24 -16.70 0.87 1.29
C ALA A 24 -15.70 1.98 0.93
N TYR A 25 -15.47 2.24 -0.36
CA TYR A 25 -14.58 3.31 -0.84
C TYR A 25 -15.14 4.70 -0.49
N GLN A 26 -16.44 4.91 -0.65
CA GLN A 26 -17.09 6.17 -0.30
C GLN A 26 -17.10 6.39 1.22
N LYS A 27 -17.45 5.36 2.00
CA LYS A 27 -17.43 5.42 3.47
C LYS A 27 -16.05 5.60 4.05
N SER A 28 -15.00 5.07 3.40
CA SER A 28 -13.63 5.29 3.85
C SER A 28 -13.16 6.73 3.58
N GLY A 29 -13.80 7.45 2.64
CA GLY A 29 -13.41 8.79 2.20
C GLY A 29 -12.50 8.82 0.98
N GLY A 30 -12.40 7.72 0.22
CA GLY A 30 -11.58 7.63 -1.01
C GLY A 30 -10.07 7.82 -0.81
N PHE A 31 -9.29 7.96 -1.88
CA PHE A 31 -7.85 8.23 -1.77
C PHE A 31 -7.56 9.61 -1.13
N ASN A 32 -6.50 9.66 -0.32
CA ASN A 32 -6.02 10.92 0.23
C ASN A 32 -5.09 11.61 -0.78
N ALA A 33 -5.58 12.68 -1.42
CA ALA A 33 -4.83 13.44 -2.43
C ALA A 33 -3.62 14.22 -1.89
N HIS A 34 -3.44 14.28 -0.56
CA HIS A 34 -2.29 14.93 0.05
C HIS A 34 -1.07 14.02 0.22
N LEU A 35 -1.22 12.72 -0.06
CA LEU A 35 -0.14 11.74 -0.04
C LEU A 35 0.43 11.58 -1.44
N ASN A 36 1.74 11.80 -1.58
CA ASN A 36 2.44 11.53 -2.83
C ASN A 36 2.70 10.03 -3.07
N ALA A 37 2.72 9.23 -2.00
CA ALA A 37 2.91 7.79 -2.07
C ALA A 37 2.27 7.08 -0.87
N MET A 38 2.18 5.75 -0.94
CA MET A 38 1.57 4.89 0.08
C MET A 38 0.07 5.17 0.31
N GLU A 39 -0.57 5.80 -0.67
CA GLU A 39 -1.98 6.16 -0.68
C GLU A 39 -2.89 4.91 -0.65
N ASP A 40 -2.45 3.82 -1.26
CA ASP A 40 -3.09 2.49 -1.22
C ASP A 40 -3.06 1.87 0.18
N VAL A 41 -1.91 1.95 0.86
CA VAL A 41 -1.72 1.44 2.22
C VAL A 41 -2.55 2.24 3.22
N GLU A 42 -2.55 3.58 3.08
CA GLU A 42 -3.33 4.47 3.93
C GLU A 42 -4.83 4.24 3.72
N LEU A 43 -5.28 4.13 2.46
CA LEU A 43 -6.66 3.75 2.14
C LEU A 43 -7.03 2.41 2.77
N GLY A 44 -6.14 1.41 2.71
CA GLY A 44 -6.36 0.10 3.32
C GLY A 44 -6.65 0.16 4.82
N LYS A 45 -5.93 1.03 5.56
CA LYS A 45 -6.17 1.25 7.00
C LYS A 45 -7.56 1.83 7.28
N ARG A 46 -8.05 2.74 6.42
CA ARG A 46 -9.40 3.32 6.56
C ARG A 46 -10.50 2.34 6.14
N VAL A 47 -10.31 1.63 5.04
CA VAL A 47 -11.26 0.60 4.56
C VAL A 47 -11.42 -0.52 5.59
N ALA A 48 -10.34 -0.93 6.26
CA ALA A 48 -10.38 -1.95 7.31
C ALA A 48 -11.27 -1.56 8.53
N LYS A 49 -11.53 -0.27 8.73
CA LYS A 49 -12.46 0.22 9.78
C LYS A 49 -13.92 0.17 9.33
N VAL A 50 -14.18 0.17 8.02
CA VAL A 50 -15.52 0.14 7.42
C VAL A 50 -15.96 -1.29 7.11
N GLY A 51 -15.01 -2.18 6.78
CA GLY A 51 -15.31 -3.56 6.42
C GLY A 51 -14.08 -4.47 6.39
N ARG A 52 -14.31 -5.73 6.02
CA ARG A 52 -13.26 -6.76 6.02
C ARG A 52 -12.52 -6.80 4.69
N ILE A 53 -11.19 -6.67 4.75
CA ILE A 53 -10.31 -6.93 3.61
C ILE A 53 -10.03 -8.44 3.55
N LYS A 54 -10.17 -9.06 2.37
CA LYS A 54 -9.82 -10.47 2.13
C LYS A 54 -8.63 -10.55 1.18
N TYR A 55 -7.64 -11.37 1.53
CA TYR A 55 -6.54 -11.72 0.64
C TYR A 55 -6.90 -13.01 -0.12
N LEU A 56 -6.80 -12.98 -1.45
CA LEU A 56 -7.13 -14.08 -2.34
C LEU A 56 -5.84 -14.55 -3.05
N PRO A 57 -5.14 -15.59 -2.53
CA PRO A 57 -3.83 -15.98 -3.06
C PRO A 57 -3.89 -16.54 -4.49
N GLN A 58 -5.08 -16.91 -4.98
CA GLN A 58 -5.29 -17.38 -6.35
C GLN A 58 -5.38 -16.24 -7.37
N LEU A 59 -5.64 -14.99 -6.94
CA LEU A 59 -5.72 -13.82 -7.82
C LEU A 59 -4.34 -13.19 -8.00
N VAL A 60 -3.54 -13.78 -8.89
CA VAL A 60 -2.18 -13.33 -9.18
C VAL A 60 -2.18 -12.37 -10.38
N VAL A 61 -1.43 -11.27 -10.24
CA VAL A 61 -1.15 -10.32 -11.32
C VAL A 61 0.35 -10.29 -11.57
N VAL A 62 0.74 -10.38 -12.85
CA VAL A 62 2.14 -10.25 -13.28
C VAL A 62 2.38 -8.80 -13.70
N PHE A 63 3.43 -8.18 -13.18
CA PHE A 63 3.83 -6.82 -13.52
C PHE A 63 5.32 -6.76 -13.88
N SER A 64 5.71 -5.73 -14.63
CA SER A 64 7.11 -5.53 -14.99
C SER A 64 7.93 -5.16 -13.75
N GLY A 65 8.99 -5.92 -13.44
CA GLY A 65 9.90 -5.67 -12.32
C GLY A 65 10.81 -4.43 -12.46
N ARG A 66 10.45 -3.45 -13.31
CA ARG A 66 11.29 -2.28 -13.67
C ARG A 66 11.88 -1.56 -12.46
N ARG A 67 11.08 -1.40 -11.40
CA ARG A 67 11.49 -0.67 -10.18
C ARG A 67 12.54 -1.39 -9.33
N PHE A 68 12.83 -2.65 -9.65
CA PHE A 68 13.86 -3.45 -8.98
C PHE A 68 15.10 -3.69 -9.86
N GLN A 69 15.22 -3.02 -11.01
CA GLN A 69 16.36 -3.17 -11.93
C GLN A 69 17.70 -2.81 -11.28
N LYS A 70 17.72 -1.81 -10.38
CA LYS A 70 18.92 -1.42 -9.61
C LYS A 70 19.20 -2.32 -8.39
N GLY A 71 18.55 -3.47 -8.30
CA GLY A 71 18.72 -4.46 -7.24
C GLY A 71 17.46 -4.64 -6.39
N PHE A 72 17.09 -5.90 -6.16
CA PHE A 72 15.88 -6.28 -5.42
C PHE A 72 15.89 -5.75 -3.97
N ILE A 73 17.01 -5.94 -3.26
CA ILE A 73 17.16 -5.49 -1.86
C ILE A 73 17.05 -3.97 -1.78
N ARG A 74 17.73 -3.25 -2.69
CA ARG A 74 17.68 -1.78 -2.73
C ARG A 74 16.25 -1.28 -2.96
N GLY A 75 15.53 -1.88 -3.91
CA GLY A 75 14.13 -1.54 -4.15
C GLY A 75 13.25 -1.77 -2.91
N ILE A 76 13.40 -2.92 -2.23
CA ILE A 76 12.65 -3.20 -0.99
C ILE A 76 12.98 -2.17 0.09
N LEU A 77 14.26 -1.85 0.30
CA LEU A 77 14.67 -0.89 1.32
C LEU A 77 14.11 0.52 1.05
N SER A 78 14.01 0.95 -0.21
CA SER A 78 13.35 2.20 -0.58
C SER A 78 11.88 2.23 -0.16
N TYR A 79 11.15 1.11 -0.35
CA TYR A 79 9.75 0.99 0.08
C TYR A 79 9.59 0.95 1.60
N VAL A 80 10.49 0.25 2.30
CA VAL A 80 10.48 0.20 3.78
C VAL A 80 10.77 1.59 4.36
N LYS A 81 11.76 2.30 3.81
CA LYS A 81 12.08 3.68 4.20
C LYS A 81 10.87 4.59 3.98
N LEU A 82 10.26 4.54 2.80
CA LEU A 82 9.08 5.35 2.49
C LEU A 82 7.90 5.05 3.43
N TYR A 83 7.65 3.77 3.74
CA TYR A 83 6.62 3.41 4.70
C TYR A 83 6.90 4.02 6.08
N TRP A 84 8.15 3.97 6.52
CA TRP A 84 8.56 4.57 7.79
C TRP A 84 8.32 6.08 7.80
N GLU A 85 8.75 6.78 6.76
CA GLU A 85 8.63 8.24 6.69
C GLU A 85 7.16 8.68 6.58
N CYS A 86 6.35 8.04 5.73
CA CYS A 86 4.92 8.39 5.59
C CYS A 86 4.11 8.11 6.87
N PHE A 87 4.37 7.01 7.59
CA PHE A 87 3.51 6.61 8.71
C PHE A 87 4.05 6.94 10.11
N PHE A 88 5.37 7.03 10.29
CA PHE A 88 5.97 7.43 11.58
C PHE A 88 6.34 8.91 11.61
N LEU A 89 6.91 9.46 10.53
CA LEU A 89 7.24 10.89 10.44
C LEU A 89 6.05 11.74 9.95
N LYS A 90 4.98 11.10 9.46
CA LYS A 90 3.76 11.74 8.92
C LYS A 90 4.06 12.74 7.80
N ASP A 91 5.14 12.52 7.07
CA ASP A 91 5.48 13.36 5.93
C ASP A 91 4.73 12.86 4.69
N SER A 92 3.83 13.70 4.20
CA SER A 92 2.92 13.38 3.11
C SER A 92 3.47 13.72 1.73
N LYS A 93 4.58 14.46 1.67
CA LYS A 93 5.17 15.00 0.42
C LYS A 93 6.37 14.19 -0.07
N ILE A 94 6.65 13.05 0.55
CA ILE A 94 7.78 12.22 0.17
C ILE A 94 7.40 11.39 -1.05
N ASP A 95 8.14 11.64 -2.12
CA ASP A 95 8.10 10.79 -3.30
C ASP A 95 8.97 9.57 -3.11
N LEU A 96 8.55 8.45 -3.69
CA LEU A 96 9.44 7.29 -3.81
C LEU A 96 10.64 7.71 -4.67
N SER A 97 11.82 7.77 -4.05
CA SER A 97 13.09 8.08 -4.74
C SER A 97 13.18 7.27 -6.03
N ASP A 98 13.38 7.92 -7.17
CA ASP A 98 13.26 7.24 -8.46
C ASP A 98 14.30 6.10 -8.56
N VAL A 99 13.81 4.87 -8.46
CA VAL A 99 14.62 3.65 -8.58
C VAL A 99 14.71 3.20 -10.04
N ARG A 100 14.11 3.95 -11.00
CA ARG A 100 14.24 3.71 -12.44
C ARG A 100 15.67 3.92 -12.90
#